data_AF-D0WGN5-F1
#
_entry.id   AF-D0WGN5-F1
#
_cell.length_a   1.000
_cell.length_b   1.000
_cell.length_c   1.000
_cell.angle_alpha   90.00
_cell.angle_beta   90.00
_cell.angle_gamma   90.00
#
_symmetry.space_group_name_H-M   'P 1'
#
loop_
_entity.id
_entity.type
_entity.pdbx_description
1 polymer ?
#
loop_
_entity_poly.entity_id
_entity_poly.type
_entity_poly.pdbx_seq_one_letter_code
_entity_poly.pdbx_strand_id
1 'polypeptide(L)'
;MHEVMPMKAGANTHTGDAADEESVDALFDRMKELVDLLPSMEEKGRRLLADAAARRACEAMRYREGQERELAYVRGLFEEHSKALEAAIAAGDAEAEERERYATLRFGNQIGIKNGAVASARQAEEDRLVEGGFDGIEAAEARILPDEERDALVRETDAFQEDYRTTLEACQVALDEEESGRTE
;
A
#
# COMPACT_ATOMS: atom_id res chain seq x y z
N MET A 1 87.66 11.61 28.03
CA MET A 1 87.34 10.23 27.58
C MET A 1 86.52 9.56 28.68
N HIS A 2 85.21 9.74 28.63
CA HIS A 2 84.21 9.11 29.51
C HIS A 2 83.07 8.59 28.64
N GLU A 3 82.90 7.28 28.69
CA GLU A 3 81.70 6.44 28.75
C GLU A 3 80.29 7.04 28.52
N VAL A 4 79.43 6.20 27.92
CA VAL A 4 78.02 5.87 28.26
C VAL A 4 77.10 5.84 27.02
N MET A 5 76.65 4.62 26.66
CA MET A 5 75.40 4.36 25.93
C MET A 5 74.20 4.59 26.86
N PRO A 6 73.05 5.09 26.36
CA PRO A 6 71.83 4.24 26.36
C PRO A 6 70.96 4.45 25.11
N MET A 7 70.48 3.40 24.43
CA MET A 7 69.21 2.67 24.63
C MET A 7 67.90 3.49 24.64
N LYS A 8 67.02 3.12 23.67
CA LYS A 8 65.54 3.16 23.63
C LYS A 8 64.88 4.56 23.55
N ALA A 9 63.75 4.75 22.89
CA ALA A 9 62.66 3.83 22.59
C ALA A 9 61.99 4.14 21.24
N GLY A 10 61.63 3.09 20.50
CA GLY A 10 60.55 3.18 19.54
C GLY A 10 59.24 3.31 20.30
N ALA A 11 58.47 4.33 19.95
CA ALA A 11 57.05 4.40 20.24
C ALA A 11 56.35 4.40 18.87
N ASN A 12 56.08 3.19 18.36
CA ASN A 12 55.03 3.02 17.36
C ASN A 12 53.71 3.19 18.11
N THR A 13 53.16 4.40 18.06
CA THR A 13 51.80 4.67 18.50
C THR A 13 50.86 4.09 17.45
N HIS A 14 50.45 2.84 17.71
CA HIS A 14 49.30 2.17 17.13
C HIS A 14 48.04 2.83 17.71
N THR A 15 47.68 3.98 17.18
CA THR A 15 46.51 4.78 17.65
C THR A 15 45.45 4.98 16.56
N GLY A 16 45.67 4.42 15.36
CA GLY A 16 44.69 4.41 14.26
C GLY A 16 43.69 3.26 14.35
N ASP A 17 44.09 2.12 14.95
CA ASP A 17 43.32 0.87 14.90
C ASP A 17 42.11 0.86 15.86
N ALA A 18 42.27 1.40 17.07
CA ALA A 18 41.24 1.28 18.11
C ALA A 18 39.98 2.13 17.85
N ALA A 19 40.10 3.25 17.12
CA ALA A 19 38.96 4.11 16.80
C ALA A 19 38.14 3.56 15.61
N ASP A 20 38.81 2.91 14.67
CA ASP A 20 38.16 2.21 13.55
C ASP A 20 37.53 0.91 14.04
N GLU A 21 38.19 0.14 14.92
CA GLU A 21 37.62 -1.05 15.58
C GLU A 21 36.40 -0.71 16.46
N GLU A 22 36.44 0.35 17.29
CA GLU A 22 35.31 0.78 18.12
C GLU A 22 34.11 1.24 17.27
N SER A 23 34.36 1.76 16.06
CA SER A 23 33.34 2.12 15.07
C SER A 23 32.71 0.88 14.41
N VAL A 24 33.53 -0.13 14.09
CA VAL A 24 33.07 -1.40 13.49
C VAL A 24 32.25 -2.21 14.49
N ASP A 25 32.69 -2.32 15.74
CA ASP A 25 31.94 -3.01 16.80
C ASP A 25 30.57 -2.34 17.03
N ALA A 26 30.51 -1.01 17.04
CA ALA A 26 29.26 -0.27 17.15
C ALA A 26 28.29 -0.53 15.97
N LEU A 27 28.81 -0.65 14.74
CA LEU A 27 28.02 -1.01 13.56
C LEU A 27 27.46 -2.43 13.67
N PHE A 28 28.28 -3.40 14.10
CA PHE A 28 27.84 -4.78 14.30
C PHE A 28 26.81 -4.90 15.43
N ASP A 29 26.98 -4.17 16.54
CA ASP A 29 26.00 -4.15 17.62
C ASP A 29 24.68 -3.51 17.17
N ARG A 30 24.72 -2.42 16.40
CA ARG A 30 23.51 -1.85 15.80
C ARG A 30 22.83 -2.83 14.84
N MET A 31 23.59 -3.56 14.03
CA MET A 31 23.04 -4.59 13.13
C MET A 31 22.36 -5.71 13.92
N LYS A 32 22.94 -6.18 15.03
CA LYS A 32 22.31 -7.17 15.90
C LYS A 32 20.98 -6.67 16.47
N GLU A 33 20.94 -5.45 16.98
CA GLU A 33 19.70 -4.83 17.48
C GLU A 33 18.62 -4.79 16.40
N LEU A 34 18.98 -4.42 15.17
CA LEU A 34 18.04 -4.35 14.06
C LEU A 34 17.54 -5.72 13.62
N VAL A 35 18.41 -6.74 13.61
CA VAL A 35 18.02 -8.13 13.35
C VAL A 35 17.08 -8.65 14.44
N ASP A 36 17.33 -8.33 15.70
CA ASP A 36 16.45 -8.70 16.82
C ASP A 36 15.06 -8.05 16.73
N LEU A 37 14.96 -6.88 16.08
CA LEU A 37 13.70 -6.18 15.83
C LEU A 37 12.93 -6.71 14.61
N LEU A 38 13.55 -7.48 13.71
CA LEU A 38 12.92 -7.96 12.47
C LEU A 38 11.56 -8.64 12.68
N PRO A 39 11.38 -9.60 13.63
CA PRO A 39 10.09 -10.26 13.80
C PRO A 39 8.97 -9.29 14.18
N SER A 40 9.27 -8.25 14.96
CA SER A 40 8.32 -7.21 15.30
C SER A 40 7.97 -6.35 14.09
N MET A 41 8.94 -6.04 13.23
CA MET A 41 8.73 -5.22 12.03
C MET A 41 7.98 -5.98 10.95
N GLU A 42 8.23 -7.28 10.79
CA GLU A 42 7.46 -8.16 9.93
C GLU A 42 5.99 -8.21 10.35
N GLU A 43 5.70 -8.29 11.64
CA GLU A 43 4.32 -8.25 12.13
C GLU A 43 3.64 -6.92 11.81
N LYS A 44 4.33 -5.79 12.01
CA LYS A 44 3.83 -4.47 11.63
C LYS A 44 3.57 -4.37 10.13
N GLY A 45 4.47 -4.90 9.31
CA GLY A 45 4.31 -5.01 7.86
C GLY A 45 3.09 -5.85 7.47
N ARG A 46 2.88 -7.01 8.10
CA ARG A 46 1.67 -7.84 7.88
C ARG A 46 0.38 -7.08 8.21
N ARG A 47 0.37 -6.31 9.31
CA ARG A 47 -0.78 -5.48 9.68
C ARG A 47 -1.07 -4.39 8.64
N LEU A 48 -0.03 -3.72 8.14
CA LEU A 48 -0.17 -2.72 7.05
C LEU A 48 -0.68 -3.35 5.75
N LEU A 49 -0.20 -4.54 5.38
CA LEU A 49 -0.68 -5.26 4.20
C LEU A 49 -2.16 -5.66 4.35
N ALA A 50 -2.57 -6.12 5.53
CA ALA A 50 -3.96 -6.46 5.83
C ALA A 50 -4.87 -5.23 5.77
N ASP A 51 -4.46 -4.10 6.35
CA ASP A 51 -5.19 -2.81 6.24
C ASP A 51 -5.34 -2.38 4.78
N ALA A 52 -4.26 -2.44 4.00
CA ALA A 52 -4.28 -2.05 2.60
C ALA A 52 -5.22 -2.95 1.76
N ALA A 53 -5.20 -4.26 2.00
CA ALA A 53 -6.12 -5.20 1.35
C ALA A 53 -7.58 -4.90 1.72
N ALA A 54 -7.85 -4.68 3.01
CA ALA A 54 -9.17 -4.34 3.51
C ALA A 54 -9.74 -3.06 2.88
N ARG A 55 -8.92 -2.00 2.81
CA ARG A 55 -9.30 -0.73 2.18
C ARG A 55 -9.64 -0.90 0.70
N ARG A 56 -8.86 -1.71 -0.03
CA ARG A 56 -9.14 -2.04 -1.44
C ARG A 56 -10.46 -2.79 -1.63
N ALA A 57 -10.80 -3.70 -0.74
CA ALA A 57 -12.09 -4.41 -0.77
C ALA A 57 -13.26 -3.46 -0.48
N CYS A 58 -13.14 -2.61 0.55
CA CYS A 58 -14.17 -1.64 0.90
C CYS A 58 -14.35 -0.56 -0.18
N GLU A 59 -13.28 -0.15 -0.86
CA GLU A 59 -13.36 0.73 -2.03
C GLU A 59 -14.12 0.07 -3.19
N ALA A 60 -13.83 -1.20 -3.49
CA ALA A 60 -14.53 -1.94 -4.54
C ALA A 60 -16.03 -2.08 -4.24
N MET A 61 -16.40 -2.38 -3.00
CA MET A 61 -17.81 -2.40 -2.58
C MET A 61 -18.48 -1.03 -2.76
N ARG A 62 -17.86 0.07 -2.28
CA ARG A 62 -18.43 1.42 -2.47
C ARG A 62 -18.60 1.78 -3.94
N TYR A 63 -17.67 1.34 -4.79
CA TYR A 63 -17.78 1.51 -6.23
C TYR A 63 -18.97 0.72 -6.81
N ARG A 64 -19.13 -0.56 -6.42
CA ARG A 64 -20.29 -1.38 -6.80
C ARG A 64 -21.60 -0.69 -6.41
N GLU A 65 -21.72 -0.25 -5.16
CA GLU A 65 -22.93 0.45 -4.69
C GLU A 65 -23.20 1.73 -5.49
N GLY A 66 -22.15 2.45 -5.88
CA GLY A 66 -22.24 3.59 -6.79
C GLY A 66 -22.86 3.20 -8.14
N GLN A 67 -22.36 2.13 -8.76
CA GLN A 67 -22.89 1.60 -10.02
C GLN A 67 -24.36 1.16 -9.89
N GLU A 68 -24.73 0.52 -8.78
CA GLU A 68 -26.10 0.08 -8.51
C GLU A 68 -27.05 1.27 -8.33
N ARG A 69 -26.62 2.32 -7.61
CA ARG A 69 -27.39 3.56 -7.47
C ARG A 69 -27.61 4.25 -8.82
N GLU A 70 -26.57 4.35 -9.64
CA GLU A 70 -26.70 4.93 -10.98
C GLU A 70 -27.61 4.11 -11.90
N LEU A 71 -27.54 2.77 -11.82
CA LEU A 71 -28.43 1.89 -12.58
C LEU A 71 -29.89 2.07 -12.13
N ALA A 72 -30.13 2.14 -10.82
CA ALA A 72 -31.46 2.39 -10.26
C ALA A 72 -32.01 3.75 -10.73
N TYR A 73 -31.18 4.79 -10.73
CA TYR A 73 -31.55 6.11 -11.25
C TYR A 73 -31.98 6.07 -12.72
N VAL A 74 -31.17 5.43 -13.59
CA VAL A 74 -31.51 5.30 -15.03
C VAL A 74 -32.77 4.46 -15.24
N ARG A 75 -33.00 3.42 -14.44
CA ARG A 75 -34.24 2.64 -14.49
C ARG A 75 -35.46 3.49 -14.13
N GLY A 76 -35.34 4.37 -13.13
CA GLY A 76 -36.38 5.34 -12.79
C GLY A 76 -36.74 6.26 -13.96
N LEU A 77 -35.73 6.83 -14.62
CA LEU A 77 -35.94 7.66 -15.82
C LEU A 77 -36.60 6.86 -16.96
N PHE A 78 -36.14 5.64 -17.21
CA PHE A 78 -36.74 4.78 -18.22
C PHE A 78 -38.23 4.53 -17.95
N GLU A 79 -38.60 4.25 -16.70
CA GLU A 79 -39.99 4.02 -16.31
C GLU A 79 -40.85 5.29 -16.46
N GLU A 80 -40.33 6.44 -16.04
CA GLU A 80 -41.00 7.74 -16.19
C GLU A 80 -41.30 8.05 -17.67
N HIS A 81 -40.28 7.95 -18.53
CA HIS A 81 -40.42 8.21 -19.96
C HIS A 81 -41.27 7.16 -20.67
N SER A 82 -41.26 5.91 -20.23
CA SER A 82 -42.14 4.85 -20.78
C SER A 82 -43.61 5.17 -20.49
N LYS A 83 -43.94 5.61 -19.28
CA LYS A 83 -45.30 6.03 -18.92
C LYS A 83 -45.73 7.29 -19.67
N ALA A 84 -44.82 8.25 -19.82
CA ALA A 84 -45.07 9.47 -20.60
C ALA A 84 -45.33 9.16 -22.08
N LEU A 85 -44.60 8.20 -22.66
CA LEU A 85 -44.81 7.70 -24.02
C LEU A 85 -46.21 7.09 -24.18
N GLU A 86 -46.62 6.19 -23.27
CA GLU A 86 -47.97 5.61 -23.29
C GLU A 86 -49.06 6.69 -23.23
N ALA A 87 -48.87 7.71 -22.38
CA ALA A 87 -49.79 8.83 -22.26
C ALA A 87 -49.85 9.69 -23.54
N ALA A 88 -48.71 9.97 -24.17
CA ALA A 88 -48.65 10.72 -25.43
C ALA A 88 -49.34 9.99 -26.58
N ILE A 89 -49.12 8.67 -26.69
CA ILE A 89 -49.82 7.80 -27.65
C ILE A 89 -51.33 7.86 -27.42
N ALA A 90 -51.78 7.73 -26.16
CA ALA A 90 -53.20 7.78 -25.83
C ALA A 90 -53.84 9.15 -26.13
N ALA A 91 -53.08 10.24 -25.99
CA ALA A 91 -53.51 11.60 -26.29
C ALA A 91 -53.44 11.94 -27.79
N GLY A 92 -52.79 11.12 -28.62
CA GLY A 92 -52.53 11.43 -30.03
C GLY A 92 -51.56 12.60 -30.24
N ASP A 93 -50.70 12.88 -29.25
CA ASP A 93 -49.69 13.94 -29.33
C ASP A 93 -48.41 13.40 -29.97
N ALA A 94 -48.29 13.60 -31.29
CA ALA A 94 -47.18 13.07 -32.08
C ALA A 94 -45.80 13.66 -31.68
N GLU A 95 -45.75 14.91 -31.22
CA GLU A 95 -44.49 15.55 -30.84
C GLU A 95 -44.01 15.01 -29.48
N ALA A 96 -44.93 14.87 -28.52
CA ALA A 96 -44.62 14.23 -27.26
C ALA A 96 -44.27 12.75 -27.46
N GLU A 97 -45.01 12.01 -28.27
CA GLU A 97 -44.75 10.60 -28.57
C GLU A 97 -43.31 10.40 -29.09
N GLU A 98 -42.89 11.16 -30.09
CA GLU A 98 -41.56 11.00 -30.66
C GLU A 98 -40.46 11.35 -29.65
N ARG A 99 -40.64 12.42 -28.86
CA ARG A 99 -39.70 12.80 -27.80
C ARG A 99 -39.55 11.71 -26.74
N GLU A 100 -40.66 11.17 -26.24
CA GLU A 100 -40.64 10.14 -25.20
C GLU A 100 -40.14 8.79 -25.74
N ARG A 101 -40.40 8.49 -27.03
CA ARG A 101 -39.83 7.31 -27.71
C ARG A 101 -38.31 7.37 -27.76
N TYR A 102 -37.72 8.51 -28.16
CA TYR A 102 -36.26 8.67 -28.14
C TYR A 102 -35.68 8.57 -26.72
N ALA A 103 -36.34 9.18 -25.74
CA ALA A 103 -35.90 9.10 -24.34
C ALA A 103 -35.89 7.66 -23.84
N THR A 104 -36.96 6.91 -24.10
CA THR A 104 -37.10 5.49 -23.75
C THR A 104 -36.01 4.64 -24.39
N LEU A 105 -35.74 4.83 -25.68
CA LEU A 105 -34.64 4.13 -26.37
C LEU A 105 -33.27 4.47 -25.78
N ARG A 106 -33.02 5.75 -25.49
CA ARG A 106 -31.77 6.21 -24.88
C ARG A 106 -31.55 5.56 -23.52
N PHE A 107 -32.53 5.61 -22.62
CA PHE A 107 -32.39 5.06 -21.27
C PHE A 107 -32.37 3.53 -21.28
N GLY A 108 -33.11 2.88 -22.20
CA GLY A 108 -33.03 1.44 -22.42
C GLY A 108 -31.61 0.99 -22.78
N ASN A 109 -30.93 1.71 -23.68
CA ASN A 109 -29.53 1.44 -24.02
C ASN A 109 -28.59 1.67 -22.82
N GLN A 110 -28.80 2.73 -22.06
CA GLN A 110 -28.00 3.01 -20.85
C GLN A 110 -28.15 1.92 -19.78
N ILE A 111 -29.35 1.36 -19.61
CA ILE A 111 -29.58 0.23 -18.69
C ILE A 111 -28.71 -0.96 -19.08
N GLY A 112 -28.65 -1.30 -20.38
CA GLY A 112 -27.81 -2.39 -20.88
C GLY A 112 -26.34 -2.21 -20.51
N ILE A 113 -25.79 -1.01 -20.76
CA ILE A 113 -24.40 -0.66 -20.41
C ILE A 113 -24.16 -0.74 -18.90
N LYS A 114 -25.06 -0.15 -18.11
CA LYS A 114 -24.91 -0.10 -16.64
C LYS A 114 -25.08 -1.47 -15.97
N ASN A 115 -25.91 -2.36 -16.51
CA ASN A 115 -25.97 -3.74 -16.03
C ASN A 115 -24.60 -4.43 -16.15
N GLY A 116 -23.90 -4.22 -17.28
CA GLY A 116 -22.53 -4.71 -17.46
C GLY A 116 -21.55 -4.11 -16.45
N ALA A 117 -21.62 -2.80 -16.22
CA ALA A 117 -20.76 -2.12 -15.23
C ALA A 117 -21.00 -2.63 -13.80
N VAL A 118 -22.26 -2.85 -13.39
CA VAL A 118 -22.59 -3.45 -12.09
C VAL A 118 -22.04 -4.87 -11.96
N ALA A 119 -22.17 -5.70 -13.01
CA ALA A 119 -21.63 -7.05 -13.00
C ALA A 119 -20.10 -7.05 -12.86
N SER A 120 -19.40 -6.21 -13.61
CA SER A 120 -17.95 -6.05 -13.48
C SER A 120 -17.53 -5.54 -12.11
N ALA A 121 -18.28 -4.60 -11.52
CA ALA A 121 -17.99 -4.07 -10.19
C ALA A 121 -18.20 -5.12 -9.09
N ARG A 122 -19.23 -5.98 -9.22
CA ARG A 122 -19.45 -7.12 -8.31
C ARG A 122 -18.30 -8.11 -8.37
N GLN A 123 -17.86 -8.49 -9.58
CA GLN A 123 -16.71 -9.38 -9.73
C GLN A 123 -15.45 -8.77 -9.12
N ALA A 124 -15.20 -7.48 -9.36
CA ALA A 124 -14.04 -6.81 -8.79
C ALA A 124 -14.07 -6.78 -7.25
N GLU A 125 -15.23 -6.61 -6.62
CA GLU A 125 -15.37 -6.72 -5.16
C GLU A 125 -15.06 -8.14 -4.67
N GLU A 126 -15.62 -9.15 -5.31
CA GLU A 126 -15.36 -10.57 -4.98
C GLU A 126 -13.87 -10.89 -5.09
N ASP A 127 -13.22 -10.46 -6.18
CA ASP A 127 -11.79 -10.66 -6.41
C ASP A 127 -10.96 -10.01 -5.29
N ARG A 128 -11.32 -8.80 -4.84
CA ARG A 128 -10.62 -8.11 -3.75
C ARG A 128 -10.82 -8.77 -2.39
N LEU A 129 -12.00 -9.34 -2.14
CA LEU A 129 -12.25 -10.13 -0.94
C LEU A 129 -11.39 -11.39 -0.93
N VAL A 130 -11.32 -12.10 -2.06
CA VAL A 130 -10.48 -13.30 -2.23
C VAL A 130 -8.99 -12.99 -2.08
N GLU A 131 -8.49 -11.96 -2.76
CA GLU A 131 -7.09 -11.50 -2.66
C GLU A 131 -6.71 -11.14 -1.23
N GLY A 132 -7.63 -10.52 -0.49
CA GLY A 132 -7.44 -10.14 0.91
C GLY A 132 -7.66 -11.27 1.91
N GLY A 133 -8.18 -12.43 1.48
CA GLY A 133 -8.53 -13.54 2.37
C GLY A 133 -9.69 -13.20 3.31
N PHE A 134 -10.66 -12.41 2.86
CA PHE A 134 -11.82 -11.98 3.63
C PHE A 134 -13.06 -12.78 3.26
N ASP A 135 -13.79 -13.27 4.26
CA ASP A 135 -15.07 -13.98 4.07
C ASP A 135 -16.25 -13.03 3.74
N GLY A 136 -16.01 -11.72 3.76
CA GLY A 136 -17.02 -10.70 3.53
C GLY A 136 -16.50 -9.29 3.83
N ILE A 137 -17.30 -8.27 3.51
CA ILE A 137 -16.90 -6.87 3.72
C ILE A 137 -16.77 -6.53 5.20
N GLU A 138 -17.62 -7.08 6.07
CA GLU A 138 -17.53 -6.85 7.51
C GLU A 138 -16.20 -7.35 8.09
N ALA A 139 -15.69 -8.46 7.55
CA ALA A 139 -14.38 -8.99 7.92
C ALA A 139 -13.24 -8.11 7.41
N ALA A 140 -13.37 -7.53 6.21
CA ALA A 140 -12.42 -6.57 5.67
C ALA A 140 -12.42 -5.27 6.50
N GLU A 141 -13.58 -4.68 6.78
CA GLU A 141 -13.73 -3.46 7.57
C GLU A 141 -13.10 -3.58 8.96
N ALA A 142 -13.25 -4.74 9.62
CA ALA A 142 -12.63 -5.01 10.91
C ALA A 142 -11.09 -5.03 10.89
N ARG A 143 -10.47 -5.09 9.70
CA ARG A 143 -9.00 -5.04 9.51
C ARG A 143 -8.49 -3.65 9.15
N ILE A 144 -9.38 -2.68 8.91
CA ILE A 144 -8.99 -1.31 8.65
C ILE A 144 -8.45 -0.69 9.93
N LEU A 145 -7.21 -0.20 9.85
CA LEU A 145 -6.58 0.54 10.93
C LEU A 145 -7.07 1.99 10.93
N PRO A 146 -7.22 2.60 12.12
CA PRO A 146 -7.35 4.05 12.23
C PRO A 146 -6.21 4.76 11.49
N ASP A 147 -6.52 5.89 10.85
CA ASP A 147 -5.53 6.58 10.01
C ASP A 147 -4.28 7.00 10.80
N GLU A 148 -4.44 7.48 12.04
CA GLU A 148 -3.33 7.84 12.92
C GLU A 148 -2.44 6.64 13.26
N GLU A 149 -3.04 5.46 13.50
CA GLU A 149 -2.31 4.23 13.80
C GLU A 149 -1.57 3.71 12.57
N ARG A 150 -2.23 3.72 11.41
CA ARG A 150 -1.61 3.36 10.13
C ARG A 150 -0.41 4.25 9.84
N ASP A 151 -0.57 5.57 9.96
CA ASP A 151 0.49 6.52 9.66
C ASP A 151 1.65 6.44 10.66
N ALA A 152 1.39 6.05 11.91
CA ALA A 152 2.44 5.72 12.88
C ALA A 152 3.20 4.46 12.48
N LEU A 153 2.50 3.38 12.10
CA LEU A 153 3.11 2.13 11.67
C LEU A 153 3.95 2.31 10.40
N VAL A 154 3.45 3.04 9.40
CA VAL A 154 4.20 3.35 8.18
C VAL A 154 5.50 4.08 8.51
N ARG A 155 5.44 5.16 9.31
CA ARG A 155 6.64 5.90 9.72
C ARG A 155 7.65 5.02 10.46
N GLU A 156 7.17 4.15 11.34
CA GLU A 156 8.03 3.26 12.11
C GLU A 156 8.69 2.21 11.21
N THR A 157 7.94 1.60 10.28
CA THR A 157 8.49 0.60 9.36
C THR A 157 9.46 1.24 8.36
N ASP A 158 9.16 2.45 7.88
CA ASP A 158 10.03 3.18 6.96
C ASP A 158 11.36 3.57 7.63
N ALA A 159 11.30 4.10 8.86
CA ALA A 159 12.48 4.43 9.64
C ALA A 159 13.35 3.20 9.92
N PHE A 160 12.73 2.07 10.25
CA PHE A 160 13.46 0.81 10.44
C PHE A 160 14.12 0.34 9.14
N GLN A 161 13.42 0.38 8.00
CA GLN A 161 13.98 -0.03 6.71
C GLN A 161 15.17 0.84 6.29
N GLU A 162 15.07 2.15 6.51
CA GLU A 162 16.16 3.09 6.24
C GLU A 162 17.37 2.78 7.11
N ASP A 163 17.18 2.63 8.43
CA ASP A 163 18.26 2.33 9.36
C ASP A 163 18.91 0.96 9.10
N TYR A 164 18.09 -0.07 8.82
CA TYR A 164 18.58 -1.38 8.42
C TYR A 164 19.43 -1.30 7.15
N ARG A 165 18.95 -0.59 6.12
CA ARG A 165 19.68 -0.43 4.87
C ARG A 165 21.00 0.31 5.08
N THR A 166 20.98 1.46 5.75
CA THR A 166 22.18 2.28 5.97
C THR A 166 23.20 1.57 6.87
N THR A 167 22.77 0.88 7.92
CA THR A 167 23.66 0.09 8.77
C THR A 167 24.26 -1.08 8.00
N LEU A 168 23.48 -1.76 7.15
CA LEU A 168 23.99 -2.85 6.32
C LEU A 168 25.02 -2.37 5.30
N GLU A 169 24.76 -1.26 4.63
CA GLU A 169 25.70 -0.62 3.70
C GLU A 169 27.02 -0.26 4.42
N ALA A 170 26.93 0.30 5.63
CA ALA A 170 28.12 0.63 6.43
C ALA A 170 28.91 -0.61 6.87
N CYS A 171 28.23 -1.68 7.31
CA CYS A 171 28.89 -2.96 7.63
C CYS A 171 29.61 -3.56 6.41
N GLN A 172 29.01 -3.46 5.21
CA GLN A 172 29.62 -3.97 3.98
C GLN A 172 30.89 -3.21 3.61
N VAL A 173 30.88 -1.87 3.71
CA VAL A 173 32.07 -1.05 3.48
C VAL A 173 33.19 -1.39 4.46
N ALA A 174 32.88 -1.53 5.74
CA ALA A 174 33.87 -1.90 6.75
C ALA A 174 34.51 -3.27 6.49
N LEU A 175 33.71 -4.26 6.06
CA LEU A 175 34.21 -5.59 5.70
C LEU A 175 35.14 -5.54 4.49
N ASP A 176 34.79 -4.78 3.45
CA ASP A 176 35.59 -4.63 2.24
C ASP A 176 36.94 -3.93 2.54
N GLU A 177 36.95 -2.95 3.43
CA GLU A 177 38.16 -2.25 3.88
C GLU A 177 39.10 -3.15 4.70
N GLU A 178 38.56 -3.98 5.60
CA GLU A 178 39.33 -5.01 6.32
C GLU A 178 39.95 -6.05 5.38
N GLU A 179 39.21 -6.51 4.36
CA GLU A 179 39.72 -7.48 3.40
C GLU A 179 40.81 -6.90 2.51
N SER A 180 40.68 -5.64 2.07
CA SER A 180 41.70 -4.94 1.29
C SER A 180 42.98 -4.71 2.10
N GLY A 181 42.86 -4.30 3.38
CA GLY A 181 43.99 -4.04 4.27
C GLY A 181 44.78 -5.29 4.68
N ARG A 182 44.19 -6.49 4.58
CA ARG A 182 44.89 -7.78 4.82
C ARG A 182 45.73 -8.27 3.63
N THR A 183 45.63 -7.61 2.46
CA THR A 183 46.33 -8.03 1.23
C THR A 183 47.56 -7.19 0.88
N GLU A 184 47.90 -6.17 1.67
CA GLU A 184 49.13 -5.36 1.57
C GLU A 184 50.20 -5.77 2.60
#